data_AF-A0A9P8MQ36-F1
#
_entry.id   AF-A0A9P8MQ36-F1
#
_cell.length_a   1.000
_cell.length_b   1.000
_cell.length_c   1.000
_cell.angle_alpha   90.00
_cell.angle_beta   90.00
_cell.angle_gamma   90.00
#
_symmetry.space_group_name_H-M   'P 1'
#
loop_
_entity.id
_entity.type
_entity.pdbx_description
1 polymer ?
#
loop_
_entity_poly.entity_id
_entity_poly.type
_entity_poly.pdbx_seq_one_letter_code
_entity_poly.pdbx_strand_id
1 'polypeptide(L)'
;MSSALDLDGSSKGTVLNGPCDWKQWISIIKKFATSHSLWDFLDPAVKEGKPVLQQPVEPTFRQINHEASDLVDLTSEEFRRLEFLHTQYRSKLQGYRDQVKALASLQQHIVKTIGNYYSTIAEEHDVAKQLALLQARLPDVQDLRPTQDFLQAVSSINAPFTDYWVNKMEDEAVFGKPDWKTDFPDGIKITKDHSELPSKAREIGEEEDKPKWSSSKNADGVPMCVCGEYHRFVDCFYLIKSARPDGWTPDQKVEKKIKKSSTPIHGQRR
;
A
#
# COMPACT_ATOMS: atom_id res chain seq x y z
N MET A 1 -6.56 -28.23 20.03
CA MET A 1 -5.98 -27.08 20.76
C MET A 1 -5.56 -26.06 19.72
N SER A 2 -6.48 -25.19 19.28
CA SER A 2 -6.12 -24.08 18.39
C SER A 2 -5.62 -22.94 19.26
N SER A 3 -4.34 -22.63 19.15
CA SER A 3 -3.74 -21.42 19.72
C SER A 3 -4.51 -20.22 19.17
N ALA A 4 -5.29 -19.57 20.02
CA ALA A 4 -5.87 -18.28 19.71
C ALA A 4 -4.69 -17.34 19.39
N LEU A 5 -4.68 -16.77 18.19
CA LEU A 5 -3.73 -15.74 17.82
C LEU A 5 -4.05 -14.51 18.68
N ASP A 6 -3.36 -14.38 19.82
CA ASP A 6 -3.51 -13.22 20.67
C ASP A 6 -3.03 -11.97 19.92
N LEU A 7 -3.96 -11.06 19.63
CA LEU A 7 -3.69 -9.79 18.96
C LEU A 7 -2.57 -9.01 19.67
N ASP A 8 -2.53 -9.05 21.00
CA ASP A 8 -1.50 -8.39 21.82
C ASP A 8 -0.08 -8.96 21.64
N GLY A 9 0.05 -10.22 21.22
CA GLY A 9 1.34 -10.85 20.96
C GLY A 9 1.91 -10.46 19.59
N SER A 10 1.05 -10.34 18.58
CA SER A 10 1.45 -10.03 17.19
C SER A 10 1.54 -8.53 16.91
N SER A 11 0.84 -7.69 17.68
CA SER A 11 0.75 -6.24 17.44
C SER A 11 1.79 -5.38 18.16
N LYS A 12 2.83 -5.95 18.77
CA LYS A 12 3.82 -5.16 19.52
C LYS A 12 4.50 -4.12 18.59
N GLY A 13 4.00 -2.88 18.63
CA GLY A 13 4.57 -1.72 17.96
C GLY A 13 3.83 -1.19 16.73
N THR A 14 2.74 -1.82 16.27
CA THR A 14 2.00 -1.34 15.07
C THR A 14 0.83 -0.47 15.46
N VAL A 15 1.09 0.84 15.58
CA VAL A 15 0.09 1.88 15.78
C VAL A 15 -0.11 2.60 14.45
N LEU A 16 -1.37 2.82 14.06
CA LEU A 16 -1.73 3.63 12.91
C LEU A 16 -1.52 5.11 13.26
N ASN A 17 -0.31 5.61 13.01
CA ASN A 17 0.04 7.02 13.15
C ASN A 17 0.03 7.73 11.80
N GLY A 18 0.27 6.98 10.72
CA GLY A 18 0.23 7.54 9.38
C GLY A 18 -0.08 6.53 8.27
N PRO A 19 -0.08 7.03 7.02
CA PRO A 19 -0.38 6.28 5.80
C PRO A 19 0.56 5.08 5.56
N CYS A 20 1.83 5.21 5.91
CA CYS A 20 2.83 4.16 5.78
C CYS A 20 2.55 2.96 6.69
N ASP A 21 1.94 3.19 7.86
CA ASP A 21 1.61 2.15 8.83
C ASP A 21 0.40 1.32 8.38
N TRP A 22 -0.46 1.87 7.51
CA TRP A 22 -1.71 1.25 7.08
C TRP A 22 -1.52 -0.17 6.57
N LYS A 23 -0.56 -0.40 5.65
CA LYS A 23 -0.34 -1.72 5.04
C LYS A 23 0.02 -2.78 6.07
N GLN A 24 0.87 -2.43 7.04
CA GLN A 24 1.30 -3.35 8.08
C GLN A 24 0.19 -3.57 9.12
N TRP A 25 -0.48 -2.50 9.52
CA TRP A 25 -1.56 -2.50 10.49
C TRP A 25 -2.79 -3.29 10.00
N ILE A 26 -3.25 -3.02 8.77
CA ILE A 26 -4.41 -3.73 8.19
C ILE A 26 -4.09 -5.21 7.93
N SER A 27 -2.82 -5.56 7.69
CA SER A 27 -2.40 -6.96 7.50
C SER A 27 -2.52 -7.78 8.78
N ILE A 28 -2.26 -7.18 9.95
CA ILE A 28 -2.44 -7.83 11.25
C ILE A 28 -3.93 -8.10 11.50
N ILE A 29 -4.77 -7.09 11.29
CA ILE A 29 -6.23 -7.19 11.39
C ILE A 29 -6.76 -8.25 10.42
N LYS A 30 -6.28 -8.24 9.17
CA LYS A 30 -6.65 -9.23 8.15
C LYS A 30 -6.30 -10.64 8.56
N LYS A 31 -5.07 -10.89 9.01
CA LYS A 31 -4.64 -12.23 9.47
C LYS A 31 -5.50 -12.75 10.62
N PHE A 32 -5.81 -11.89 11.59
CA PHE A 32 -6.68 -12.26 12.71
C PHE A 32 -8.12 -12.54 12.23
N ALA A 33 -8.69 -11.66 11.42
CA ALA A 33 -10.03 -11.82 10.88
C ALA A 33 -10.16 -13.07 10.00
N THR A 34 -9.15 -13.38 9.17
CA THR A 34 -9.11 -14.62 8.37
C THR A 34 -9.06 -15.86 9.27
N SER A 35 -8.31 -15.81 10.38
CA SER A 35 -8.25 -16.91 11.35
C SER A 35 -9.59 -17.23 12.03
N HIS A 36 -10.48 -16.24 12.13
CA HIS A 36 -11.82 -16.38 12.71
C HIS A 36 -12.94 -16.45 11.65
N SER A 37 -12.60 -16.55 10.36
CA SER A 37 -13.55 -16.51 9.23
C SER A 37 -14.45 -15.27 9.24
N LEU A 38 -13.89 -14.12 9.64
CA LEU A 38 -14.56 -12.83 9.74
C LEU A 38 -14.14 -11.84 8.64
N TRP A 39 -13.02 -12.06 7.95
CA TRP A 39 -12.50 -11.08 6.98
C TRP A 39 -13.51 -10.75 5.87
N ASP A 40 -14.26 -11.74 5.38
CA ASP A 40 -15.27 -11.56 4.33
C ASP A 40 -16.40 -10.60 4.75
N PHE A 41 -16.65 -10.49 6.06
CA PHE A 41 -17.64 -9.59 6.66
C PHE A 41 -17.07 -8.18 6.90
N LEU A 42 -15.75 -8.07 7.03
CA LEU A 42 -15.04 -6.87 7.47
C LEU A 42 -14.31 -6.14 6.35
N ASP A 43 -14.14 -6.77 5.18
CA ASP A 43 -13.32 -6.23 4.09
C ASP A 43 -13.75 -4.79 3.73
N PRO A 44 -12.88 -3.79 3.95
CA PRO A 44 -13.22 -2.40 3.70
C PRO A 44 -13.19 -2.06 2.19
N ALA A 45 -12.61 -2.92 1.34
CA ALA A 45 -12.63 -2.74 -0.12
C ALA A 45 -13.99 -3.08 -0.74
N VAL A 46 -14.80 -3.91 -0.08
CA VAL A 46 -16.14 -4.29 -0.55
C VAL A 46 -17.15 -3.28 -0.02
N LYS A 47 -17.78 -2.48 -0.91
CA LYS A 47 -18.73 -1.43 -0.51
C LYS A 47 -20.18 -1.92 -0.34
N GLU A 48 -20.55 -3.00 -1.02
CA GLU A 48 -21.94 -3.52 -1.05
C GLU A 48 -21.95 -5.06 -1.00
N GLY A 49 -23.02 -5.64 -0.46
CA GLY A 49 -23.21 -7.10 -0.41
C GLY A 49 -22.43 -7.83 0.69
N LYS A 50 -22.00 -7.12 1.75
CA LYS A 50 -21.33 -7.75 2.89
C LYS A 50 -22.26 -8.78 3.54
N PRO A 51 -21.81 -10.04 3.70
CA PRO A 51 -22.58 -11.02 4.47
C PRO A 51 -22.75 -10.47 5.89
N VAL A 52 -23.92 -10.66 6.48
CA VAL A 52 -24.20 -10.28 7.87
C VAL A 52 -24.00 -11.51 8.73
N LEU A 53 -23.29 -11.36 9.84
CA LEU A 53 -23.15 -12.44 10.80
C LEU A 53 -24.52 -12.78 11.39
N GLN A 54 -25.09 -13.93 10.99
CA GLN A 54 -26.41 -14.35 11.43
C GLN A 54 -26.34 -15.22 12.68
N GLN A 55 -27.17 -14.90 13.67
CA GLN A 55 -27.38 -15.74 14.83
C GLN A 55 -28.04 -17.06 14.39
N PRO A 56 -27.49 -18.23 14.79
CA PRO A 56 -28.13 -19.50 14.51
C PRO A 56 -29.54 -19.55 15.10
N VAL A 57 -30.51 -20.00 14.31
CA VAL A 57 -31.91 -20.18 14.75
C VAL A 57 -32.04 -21.49 15.51
N GLU A 58 -32.75 -21.46 16.64
CA GLU A 58 -33.02 -22.66 17.43
C GLU A 58 -33.90 -23.64 16.63
N PRO A 59 -33.52 -24.93 16.55
CA PRO A 59 -34.35 -25.92 15.88
C PRO A 59 -35.63 -26.17 16.68
N THR A 60 -36.76 -26.17 16.00
CA THR A 60 -38.09 -26.34 16.60
C THR A 60 -38.71 -27.68 16.19
N PHE A 61 -39.57 -28.24 17.04
CA PHE A 61 -40.30 -29.50 16.79
C PHE A 61 -41.00 -29.54 15.41
N ARG A 62 -41.55 -28.40 14.99
CA ARG A 62 -42.22 -28.19 13.68
C ARG A 62 -41.34 -28.40 12.45
N GLN A 63 -40.01 -28.43 12.60
CA GLN A 63 -39.07 -28.72 11.50
C GLN A 63 -38.96 -30.22 11.20
N ILE A 64 -39.42 -31.07 12.11
CA ILE A 64 -39.34 -32.53 12.01
C ILE A 64 -40.74 -33.12 11.81
N ASN A 65 -41.70 -32.68 12.62
CA ASN A 65 -43.10 -33.03 12.49
C ASN A 65 -43.94 -31.74 12.60
N HIS A 66 -44.64 -31.37 11.52
CA HIS A 66 -45.43 -30.14 11.45
C HIS A 66 -46.61 -30.11 12.44
N GLU A 67 -47.07 -31.26 12.91
CA GLU A 67 -48.16 -31.38 13.89
C GLU A 67 -47.65 -31.45 15.35
N ALA A 68 -46.36 -31.73 15.55
CA ALA A 68 -45.78 -31.81 16.88
C ALA A 68 -45.64 -30.41 17.51
N SER A 69 -46.29 -30.24 18.67
CA SER A 69 -46.24 -29.02 19.46
C SER A 69 -45.30 -29.18 20.65
N ASP A 70 -45.13 -30.41 21.13
CA ASP A 70 -44.43 -30.74 22.35
C ASP A 70 -43.59 -32.02 22.23
N LEU A 71 -42.68 -32.25 23.18
CA LEU A 71 -41.73 -33.37 23.24
C LEU A 71 -42.42 -34.75 23.16
N VAL A 72 -43.62 -34.82 23.70
CA VAL A 72 -44.44 -36.05 23.78
C VAL A 72 -45.06 -36.43 22.44
N ASP A 73 -45.14 -35.49 21.49
CA ASP A 73 -45.70 -35.73 20.16
C ASP A 73 -44.66 -36.34 19.18
N LEU A 74 -43.40 -36.45 19.61
CA LEU A 74 -42.31 -36.97 18.77
C LEU A 74 -42.06 -38.45 19.02
N THR A 75 -41.93 -39.21 17.94
CA THR A 75 -41.46 -40.58 17.96
C THR A 75 -39.97 -40.66 18.34
N SER A 76 -39.49 -41.84 18.74
CA SER A 76 -38.07 -42.04 19.12
C SER A 76 -37.08 -41.66 18.02
N GLU A 77 -37.45 -41.84 16.74
CA GLU A 77 -36.62 -41.45 15.59
C GLU A 77 -36.63 -39.93 15.36
N GLU A 78 -37.80 -39.28 15.52
CA GLU A 78 -37.92 -37.83 15.43
C GLU A 78 -37.22 -37.12 16.61
N PHE A 79 -37.25 -37.72 17.80
CA PHE A 79 -36.50 -37.26 18.96
C PHE A 79 -34.98 -37.34 18.72
N ARG A 80 -34.47 -38.45 18.17
CA ARG A 80 -33.05 -38.58 17.76
C ARG A 80 -32.66 -37.52 16.73
N ARG A 81 -33.54 -37.25 15.75
CA ARG A 81 -33.35 -36.19 14.75
C ARG A 81 -33.28 -34.81 15.40
N LEU A 82 -34.13 -34.56 16.39
CA LEU A 82 -34.17 -33.32 17.16
C LEU A 82 -32.89 -33.12 17.99
N GLU A 83 -32.44 -34.15 18.71
CA GLU A 83 -31.17 -34.10 19.46
C GLU A 83 -29.98 -33.83 18.56
N PHE A 84 -29.94 -34.44 17.37
CA PHE A 84 -28.91 -34.16 16.37
C PHE A 84 -28.96 -32.70 15.90
N LEU A 85 -30.15 -32.16 15.62
CA LEU A 85 -30.33 -30.76 15.24
C LEU A 85 -29.92 -29.80 16.37
N HIS A 86 -30.27 -30.08 17.63
CA HIS A 86 -29.81 -29.27 18.76
C HIS A 86 -28.30 -29.36 18.97
N THR A 87 -27.68 -30.50 18.69
CA THR A 87 -26.21 -30.67 18.73
C THR A 87 -25.54 -29.82 17.66
N GLN A 88 -26.05 -29.85 16.43
CA GLN A 88 -25.61 -28.98 15.33
C GLN A 88 -25.82 -27.48 15.67
N TYR A 89 -26.98 -27.14 16.22
CA TYR A 89 -27.28 -25.78 16.68
C TYR A 89 -26.30 -25.31 17.76
N ARG A 90 -26.03 -26.12 18.79
CA ARG A 90 -25.04 -25.79 19.83
C ARG A 90 -23.66 -25.55 19.24
N SER A 91 -23.22 -26.37 18.29
CA SER A 91 -21.95 -26.20 17.59
C SER A 91 -21.91 -24.89 16.79
N LYS A 92 -22.97 -24.58 16.02
CA LYS A 92 -23.10 -23.32 15.27
C LYS A 92 -23.15 -22.10 16.20
N LEU A 93 -23.89 -22.20 17.30
CA LEU A 93 -24.01 -21.14 18.31
C LEU A 93 -22.67 -20.87 18.98
N GLN A 94 -21.88 -21.91 19.24
CA GLN A 94 -20.53 -21.77 19.76
C GLN A 94 -19.63 -21.02 18.76
N GLY A 95 -19.65 -21.41 17.47
CA GLY A 95 -18.93 -20.69 16.41
C GLY A 95 -19.33 -19.22 16.31
N TYR A 96 -20.64 -18.91 16.34
CA TYR A 96 -21.15 -17.55 16.37
C TYR A 96 -20.66 -16.77 17.59
N ARG A 97 -20.69 -17.37 18.79
CA ARG A 97 -20.19 -16.73 20.03
C ARG A 97 -18.70 -16.42 19.94
N ASP A 98 -17.91 -17.33 19.37
CA ASP A 98 -16.47 -17.15 19.23
C ASP A 98 -16.16 -16.06 18.19
N GLN A 99 -16.95 -15.97 17.11
CA GLN A 99 -16.91 -14.87 16.15
C GLN A 99 -17.26 -13.51 16.78
N VAL A 100 -18.31 -13.43 17.59
CA VAL A 100 -18.69 -12.20 18.31
C VAL A 100 -17.59 -11.76 19.28
N LYS A 101 -16.97 -12.70 20.00
CA LYS A 101 -15.82 -12.40 20.87
C LYS A 101 -14.63 -11.87 20.07
N ALA A 102 -14.32 -12.48 18.94
CA ALA A 102 -13.25 -12.03 18.06
C ALA A 102 -13.52 -10.63 17.49
N LEU A 103 -14.77 -10.29 17.15
CA LEU A 103 -15.17 -8.94 16.75
C LEU A 103 -14.92 -7.92 17.88
N ALA A 104 -15.28 -8.25 19.12
CA ALA A 104 -15.02 -7.38 20.26
C ALA A 104 -13.51 -7.18 20.49
N SER A 105 -12.71 -8.24 20.37
CA SER A 105 -11.24 -8.15 20.44
C SER A 105 -10.66 -7.29 19.32
N LEU A 106 -11.18 -7.40 18.10
CA LEU A 106 -10.80 -6.54 16.97
C LEU A 106 -11.14 -5.08 17.23
N GLN A 107 -12.35 -4.80 17.72
CA GLN A 107 -12.77 -3.43 18.05
C GLN A 107 -11.85 -2.81 19.11
N GLN A 108 -11.55 -3.55 20.19
CA GLN A 108 -10.60 -3.12 21.20
C GLN A 108 -9.21 -2.86 20.61
N HIS A 109 -8.75 -3.76 19.75
CA HIS A 109 -7.46 -3.63 19.09
C HIS A 109 -7.41 -2.39 18.19
N ILE A 110 -8.44 -2.15 17.37
CA ILE A 110 -8.55 -0.97 16.52
C ILE A 110 -8.50 0.29 17.38
N VAL A 111 -9.37 0.41 18.39
CA VAL A 111 -9.41 1.59 19.26
C VAL A 111 -8.08 1.83 19.99
N LYS A 112 -7.39 0.77 20.40
CA LYS A 112 -6.07 0.85 21.08
C LYS A 112 -4.92 1.23 20.15
N THR A 113 -5.02 0.89 18.86
CA THR A 113 -3.91 1.02 17.89
C THR A 113 -4.13 2.10 16.83
N ILE A 114 -5.30 2.74 16.78
CA ILE A 114 -5.48 3.97 16.04
C ILE A 114 -4.98 5.14 16.91
N GLY A 115 -3.90 5.79 16.49
CA GLY A 115 -3.36 6.93 17.23
C GLY A 115 -4.26 8.17 17.05
N ASN A 116 -3.85 9.07 16.18
CA ASN A 116 -4.54 10.36 15.97
C ASN A 116 -5.90 10.26 15.26
N TYR A 117 -6.26 9.07 14.74
CA TYR A 117 -7.46 8.86 13.94
C TYR A 117 -8.71 8.49 14.77
N TYR A 118 -8.60 8.38 16.10
CA TYR A 118 -9.73 8.02 16.98
C TYR A 118 -10.98 8.89 16.76
N SER A 119 -10.79 10.20 16.58
CA SER A 119 -11.89 11.16 16.32
C SER A 119 -12.71 10.84 15.06
N THR A 120 -12.16 10.05 14.13
CA THR A 120 -12.84 9.62 12.89
C THR A 120 -13.88 8.54 13.14
N ILE A 121 -13.65 7.69 14.14
CA ILE A 121 -14.47 6.51 14.39
C ILE A 121 -15.23 6.59 15.73
N ALA A 122 -15.15 7.71 16.45
CA ALA A 122 -15.69 7.85 17.80
C ALA A 122 -17.20 7.59 17.88
N GLU A 123 -17.95 7.89 16.81
CA GLU A 123 -19.41 7.70 16.75
C GLU A 123 -19.81 6.36 16.13
N GLU A 124 -18.90 5.69 15.42
CA GLU A 124 -19.18 4.46 14.69
C GLU A 124 -18.73 3.24 15.49
N HIS A 125 -19.59 2.24 15.60
CA HIS A 125 -19.36 1.06 16.44
C HIS A 125 -19.24 -0.22 15.61
N ASP A 126 -19.62 -0.16 14.33
CA ASP A 126 -19.44 -1.25 13.40
C ASP A 126 -18.00 -1.31 12.88
N VAL A 127 -17.30 -2.42 13.15
CA VAL A 127 -15.89 -2.62 12.78
C VAL A 127 -15.66 -2.44 11.27
N ALA A 128 -16.58 -2.91 10.42
CA ALA A 128 -16.42 -2.81 8.97
C ALA A 128 -16.54 -1.36 8.50
N LYS A 129 -17.46 -0.58 9.08
CA LYS A 129 -17.59 0.85 8.81
C LYS A 129 -16.41 1.64 9.39
N GLN A 130 -15.94 1.32 10.59
CA GLN A 130 -14.73 1.93 11.16
C GLN A 130 -13.53 1.75 10.23
N LEU A 131 -13.30 0.53 9.71
CA LEU A 131 -12.23 0.26 8.75
C LEU A 131 -12.40 1.03 7.45
N ALA A 132 -13.63 1.13 6.92
CA ALA A 132 -13.91 1.91 5.72
C ALA A 132 -13.69 3.42 5.93
N LEU A 133 -14.10 3.96 7.08
CA LEU A 133 -13.88 5.36 7.45
C LEU A 133 -12.39 5.67 7.61
N LEU A 134 -11.63 4.79 8.26
CA LEU A 134 -10.18 4.93 8.39
C LEU A 134 -9.51 4.86 7.02
N GLN A 135 -9.92 3.94 6.15
CA GLN A 135 -9.40 3.85 4.78
C GLN A 135 -9.72 5.11 3.96
N ALA A 136 -10.90 5.70 4.14
CA ALA A 136 -11.33 6.91 3.44
C ALA A 136 -10.66 8.20 3.96
N ARG A 137 -10.40 8.29 5.27
CA ARG A 137 -9.70 9.42 5.91
C ARG A 137 -8.19 9.41 5.75
N LEU A 138 -7.66 8.41 5.06
CA LEU A 138 -6.27 8.35 4.66
C LEU A 138 -6.15 8.76 3.17
N PRO A 139 -6.23 10.07 2.83
CA PRO A 139 -6.06 10.54 1.44
C PRO A 139 -4.67 10.17 0.86
N ASP A 140 -3.71 9.94 1.75
CA ASP A 140 -2.30 9.67 1.48
C ASP A 140 -1.99 8.17 1.24
N VAL A 141 -2.97 7.28 1.39
CA VAL A 141 -2.78 5.81 1.20
C VAL A 141 -3.12 5.36 -0.22
N GLN A 142 -3.69 6.24 -1.03
CA GLN A 142 -3.96 5.95 -2.42
C GLN A 142 -2.79 6.40 -3.29
N ASP A 143 -2.03 5.40 -3.76
CA ASP A 143 -1.05 5.53 -4.83
C ASP A 143 0.11 6.50 -4.52
N LEU A 144 0.37 7.43 -5.44
CA LEU A 144 1.56 8.27 -5.50
C LEU A 144 1.33 9.65 -4.90
N ARG A 145 0.16 9.88 -4.28
CA ARG A 145 -0.25 11.20 -3.81
C ARG A 145 0.71 11.83 -2.78
N PRO A 146 1.24 11.11 -1.79
CA PRO A 146 2.26 11.68 -0.89
C PRO A 146 3.52 12.12 -1.64
N THR A 147 3.91 11.37 -2.67
CA THR A 147 5.04 11.69 -3.53
C THR A 147 4.74 12.92 -4.40
N GLN A 148 3.54 13.02 -4.95
CA GLN A 148 3.08 14.18 -5.72
C GLN A 148 3.03 15.44 -4.87
N ASP A 149 2.48 15.38 -3.66
CA ASP A 149 2.41 16.51 -2.73
C ASP A 149 3.80 16.96 -2.28
N PHE A 150 4.71 16.02 -2.03
CA PHE A 150 6.13 16.32 -1.79
C PHE A 150 6.76 17.08 -2.96
N LEU A 151 6.62 16.56 -4.19
CA LEU A 151 7.15 17.21 -5.39
C LEU A 151 6.50 18.58 -5.62
N GLN A 152 5.20 18.72 -5.36
CA GLN A 152 4.48 19.99 -5.48
C GLN A 152 4.99 21.03 -4.46
N ALA A 153 5.18 20.64 -3.20
CA ALA A 153 5.69 21.54 -2.16
C ALA A 153 7.14 21.99 -2.46
N VAL A 154 7.99 21.07 -2.92
CA VAL A 154 9.40 21.33 -3.24
C VAL A 154 9.58 22.02 -4.59
N SER A 155 8.56 22.03 -5.46
CA SER A 155 8.65 22.61 -6.81
C SER A 155 9.00 24.10 -6.79
N SER A 156 8.50 24.82 -5.77
CA SER A 156 8.81 26.23 -5.55
C SER A 156 10.26 26.48 -5.11
N ILE A 157 10.93 25.47 -4.57
CA ILE A 157 12.31 25.54 -4.07
C ILE A 157 13.30 25.10 -5.16
N ASN A 158 12.98 24.01 -5.88
CA ASN A 158 13.83 23.45 -6.93
C ASN A 158 12.99 22.79 -8.03
N ALA A 159 12.46 23.62 -8.94
CA ALA A 159 11.65 23.16 -10.06
C ALA A 159 12.36 22.12 -10.96
N PRO A 160 13.65 22.27 -11.34
CA PRO A 160 14.33 21.25 -12.14
C PRO A 160 14.38 19.86 -11.50
N PHE A 161 14.54 19.79 -10.18
CA PHE A 161 14.48 18.54 -9.43
C PHE A 161 13.09 17.91 -9.49
N THR A 162 12.05 18.70 -9.23
CA THR A 162 10.68 18.18 -9.19
C THR A 162 10.17 17.81 -10.57
N ASP A 163 10.52 18.58 -11.60
CA ASP A 163 10.15 18.33 -12.99
C ASP A 163 10.70 16.98 -13.48
N TYR A 164 11.93 16.62 -13.11
CA TYR A 164 12.50 15.32 -13.45
C TYR A 164 11.65 14.17 -12.91
N TRP A 165 11.27 14.24 -11.63
CA TRP A 165 10.50 13.18 -10.99
C TRP A 165 9.03 13.16 -11.42
N VAL A 166 8.43 14.31 -11.72
CA VAL A 166 7.09 14.40 -12.30
C VAL A 166 7.07 13.76 -13.70
N ASN A 167 8.00 14.12 -14.58
CA ASN A 167 8.10 13.52 -15.92
C ASN A 167 8.34 12.00 -15.84
N LYS A 168 9.21 11.55 -14.93
CA LYS A 168 9.45 10.12 -14.71
C LYS A 168 8.18 9.40 -14.23
N MET A 169 7.38 10.03 -13.38
CA MET A 169 6.11 9.49 -12.91
C MET A 169 5.10 9.35 -14.07
N GLU A 170 5.03 10.35 -14.95
CA GLU A 170 4.18 10.31 -16.15
C GLU A 170 4.64 9.25 -17.16
N ASP A 171 5.95 9.09 -17.37
CA ASP A 171 6.50 8.08 -18.26
C ASP A 171 6.19 6.65 -17.76
N GLU A 172 6.32 6.40 -16.45
CA GLU A 172 5.93 5.11 -15.84
C GLU A 172 4.41 4.89 -15.90
N ALA A 173 3.59 5.95 -15.85
CA ALA A 173 2.14 5.84 -16.01
C ALA A 173 1.73 5.40 -17.42
N VAL A 174 2.49 5.81 -18.44
CA VAL A 174 2.18 5.55 -19.86
C VAL A 174 2.85 4.27 -20.36
N PHE A 175 4.09 4.00 -19.92
CA PHE A 175 4.95 2.95 -20.46
C PHE A 175 5.39 1.90 -19.42
N GLY A 176 5.03 2.08 -18.15
CA GLY A 176 5.44 1.22 -17.05
C GLY A 176 4.67 -0.11 -16.99
N LYS A 177 5.09 -0.95 -16.04
CA LYS A 177 4.48 -2.26 -15.78
C LYS A 177 3.15 -2.11 -15.02
N PRO A 178 2.26 -3.12 -14.98
CA PRO A 178 0.96 -3.02 -14.29
C PRO A 178 1.02 -2.54 -12.83
N ASP A 179 2.13 -2.82 -12.14
CA ASP A 179 2.35 -2.46 -10.73
C ASP A 179 3.34 -1.29 -10.52
N TRP A 180 3.59 -0.46 -11.55
CA TRP A 180 4.59 0.62 -11.48
C TRP A 180 4.39 1.59 -10.30
N LYS A 181 3.13 1.81 -9.88
CA LYS A 181 2.80 2.68 -8.75
C LYS A 181 3.38 2.20 -7.41
N THR A 182 3.58 0.89 -7.25
CA THR A 182 4.20 0.34 -6.04
C THR A 182 5.72 0.38 -6.08
N ASP A 183 6.29 0.42 -7.29
CA ASP A 183 7.74 0.41 -7.52
C ASP A 183 8.32 1.83 -7.55
N PHE A 184 7.49 2.85 -7.77
CA PHE A 184 7.93 4.24 -7.81
C PHE A 184 8.38 4.73 -6.40
N PRO A 185 9.53 5.42 -6.30
CA PRO A 185 10.07 5.86 -5.02
C PRO A 185 9.20 6.92 -4.34
N ASP A 186 9.11 6.85 -3.00
CA ASP A 186 8.48 7.89 -2.18
C ASP A 186 9.36 9.14 -2.04
N GLY A 187 8.81 10.25 -1.56
CA GLY A 187 9.54 11.51 -1.38
C GLY A 187 10.81 11.39 -0.52
N ILE A 188 10.85 10.47 0.46
CA ILE A 188 12.01 10.24 1.31
C ILE A 188 13.13 9.57 0.50
N LYS A 189 12.80 8.54 -0.28
CA LYS A 189 13.74 7.87 -1.19
C LYS A 189 14.24 8.80 -2.29
N ILE A 190 13.35 9.58 -2.90
CA ILE A 190 13.70 10.61 -3.89
C ILE A 190 14.72 11.59 -3.30
N THR A 191 14.52 12.06 -2.07
CA THR A 191 15.46 12.96 -1.39
C THR A 191 16.78 12.27 -1.08
N LYS A 192 16.75 11.00 -0.64
CA LYS A 192 17.94 10.21 -0.34
C LYS A 192 18.78 9.97 -1.60
N ASP A 193 18.16 9.55 -2.69
CA ASP A 193 18.80 9.38 -3.99
C ASP A 193 19.40 10.70 -4.51
N HIS A 194 18.77 11.84 -4.19
CA HIS A 194 19.30 13.17 -4.51
C HIS A 194 20.47 13.61 -3.63
N SER A 195 20.50 13.17 -2.36
CA SER A 195 21.62 13.42 -1.44
C SER A 195 22.84 12.51 -1.70
N GLU A 196 22.61 11.34 -2.29
CA GLU A 196 23.63 10.39 -2.73
C GLU A 196 24.19 10.70 -4.13
N LEU A 197 23.61 11.67 -4.85
CA LEU A 197 24.33 12.33 -5.95
C LEU A 197 25.56 13.02 -5.33
N PRO A 198 26.77 12.69 -5.80
CA PRO A 198 27.98 12.92 -5.03
C PRO A 198 28.16 14.42 -4.77
N SER A 199 28.03 14.77 -3.48
CA SER A 199 28.56 15.99 -2.88
C SER A 199 30.10 15.99 -2.90
N LYS A 200 30.71 15.74 -4.06
CA LYS A 200 32.17 15.76 -4.25
C LYS A 200 32.68 17.14 -4.68
N ALA A 201 32.10 18.19 -4.11
CA ALA A 201 32.49 19.58 -4.37
C ALA A 201 32.77 20.39 -3.09
N ARG A 202 32.98 19.75 -1.94
CA ARG A 202 33.50 20.46 -0.78
C ARG A 202 34.47 19.60 0.02
N GLU A 203 35.71 20.11 0.08
CA GLU A 203 36.83 19.73 0.95
C GLU A 203 37.71 18.53 0.54
N ILE A 204 38.73 18.87 -0.26
CA ILE A 204 40.18 18.57 -0.15
C ILE A 204 40.57 17.29 0.63
N GLY A 205 41.25 16.36 -0.07
CA GLY A 205 42.11 15.34 0.54
C GLY A 205 42.25 14.05 -0.27
N GLU A 206 43.30 14.00 -1.11
CA GLU A 206 44.09 12.81 -1.52
C GLU A 206 43.43 11.61 -2.26
N GLU A 207 43.81 11.48 -3.55
CA GLU A 207 44.33 10.29 -4.29
C GLU A 207 44.11 8.86 -3.68
N GLU A 208 43.69 7.78 -4.37
CA GLU A 208 43.87 7.31 -5.76
C GLU A 208 42.74 6.32 -6.18
N ASP A 209 42.68 6.06 -7.50
CA ASP A 209 42.07 4.90 -8.19
C ASP A 209 40.54 4.72 -8.27
N LYS A 210 39.90 5.39 -9.26
CA LYS A 210 38.58 5.02 -9.84
C LYS A 210 38.49 5.33 -11.36
N PRO A 211 37.63 4.61 -12.12
CA PRO A 211 37.77 4.41 -13.56
C PRO A 211 37.43 5.66 -14.39
N LYS A 212 38.15 5.84 -15.50
CA LYS A 212 38.12 7.02 -16.38
C LYS A 212 36.77 7.16 -17.11
N TRP A 213 35.82 7.90 -16.52
CA TRP A 213 34.86 8.67 -17.32
C TRP A 213 35.58 9.92 -17.83
N SER A 214 35.70 10.07 -19.16
CA SER A 214 36.40 11.20 -19.78
C SER A 214 35.73 12.50 -19.41
N SER A 215 36.20 13.15 -18.34
CA SER A 215 35.82 14.51 -17.97
C SER A 215 36.56 15.49 -18.89
N SER A 216 36.31 15.37 -20.19
CA SER A 216 36.83 16.33 -21.17
C SER A 216 36.04 17.61 -20.98
N LYS A 217 36.73 18.65 -20.50
CA LYS A 217 36.20 20.01 -20.36
C LYS A 217 36.76 20.84 -21.51
N ASN A 218 35.99 21.82 -21.98
CA ASN A 218 36.51 22.81 -22.92
C ASN A 218 37.43 23.82 -22.18
N ALA A 219 38.01 24.77 -22.93
CA ALA A 219 38.89 25.81 -22.37
C ALA A 219 38.24 26.64 -21.25
N ASP A 220 36.90 26.75 -21.25
CA ASP A 220 36.10 27.49 -20.28
C ASP A 220 35.64 26.62 -19.09
N GLY A 221 36.11 25.37 -18.99
CA GLY A 221 35.80 24.46 -17.89
C GLY A 221 34.40 23.82 -17.95
N VAL A 222 33.67 23.98 -19.06
CA VAL A 222 32.34 23.42 -19.28
C VAL A 222 32.47 21.92 -19.59
N PRO A 223 31.69 21.04 -18.91
CA PRO A 223 31.76 19.60 -19.14
C PRO A 223 31.10 19.19 -20.47
N MET A 224 31.59 18.10 -21.07
CA MET A 224 30.94 17.46 -22.22
C MET A 224 29.68 16.70 -21.77
N CYS A 225 28.53 17.07 -22.33
CA CYS A 225 27.24 16.46 -22.06
C CYS A 225 27.04 15.15 -22.87
N VAL A 226 26.10 14.31 -22.45
CA VAL A 226 25.72 13.04 -23.10
C VAL A 226 25.24 13.25 -24.55
N CYS A 227 24.70 14.43 -24.87
CA CYS A 227 24.31 14.78 -26.24
C CYS A 227 25.51 15.07 -27.16
N GLY A 228 26.73 15.16 -26.62
CA GLY A 228 27.98 15.42 -27.35
C GLY A 228 28.43 16.88 -27.39
N GLU A 229 27.65 17.80 -26.81
CA GLU A 229 27.97 19.24 -26.75
C GLU A 229 28.52 19.64 -25.38
N TYR A 230 29.22 20.78 -25.32
CA TYR A 230 29.76 21.32 -24.06
C TYR A 230 28.75 22.26 -23.40
N HIS A 231 28.00 21.74 -22.42
CA HIS A 231 27.11 22.50 -21.56
C HIS A 231 26.85 21.74 -20.26
N ARG A 232 26.30 22.42 -19.26
CA ARG A 232 25.84 21.72 -18.05
C ARG A 232 24.58 20.93 -18.36
N PHE A 233 24.38 19.84 -17.64
CA PHE A 233 23.21 18.97 -17.81
C PHE A 233 21.89 19.75 -17.80
N VAL A 234 21.80 20.79 -16.96
CA VAL A 234 20.64 21.67 -16.80
C VAL A 234 20.29 22.51 -18.04
N ASP A 235 21.25 22.69 -18.95
CA ASP A 235 21.12 23.51 -20.16
C ASP A 235 20.87 22.64 -21.42
N CYS A 236 20.71 21.31 -21.25
CA CYS A 236 20.60 20.37 -22.37
C CYS A 236 19.15 20.20 -22.88
N PHE A 237 18.84 20.72 -24.06
CA PHE A 237 17.52 20.65 -24.68
C PHE A 237 17.04 19.22 -25.02
N TYR A 238 17.97 18.27 -25.17
CA TYR A 238 17.65 16.87 -25.40
C TYR A 238 17.27 16.11 -24.11
N LEU A 239 17.78 16.56 -22.97
CA LEU A 239 17.54 15.90 -21.67
C LEU A 239 16.46 16.62 -20.86
N ILE A 240 16.28 17.93 -21.07
CA ILE A 240 15.35 18.78 -20.34
C ILE A 240 14.41 19.47 -21.33
N LYS A 241 13.13 19.09 -21.30
CA LYS A 241 12.09 19.62 -22.21
C LYS A 241 11.81 21.11 -21.94
N SER A 242 11.88 21.53 -20.68
CA SER A 242 11.61 22.92 -20.24
C SER A 242 12.71 23.91 -20.62
N ALA A 243 13.91 23.43 -20.95
CA ALA A 243 15.00 24.28 -21.43
C ALA A 243 14.88 24.61 -22.93
N ARG A 244 13.93 24.01 -23.66
CA ARG A 244 13.81 24.14 -25.12
C ARG A 244 13.30 25.54 -25.49
N PRO A 245 13.98 26.25 -26.40
CA PRO A 245 13.45 27.50 -26.95
C PRO A 245 12.24 27.23 -27.86
N ASP A 246 11.39 28.25 -28.04
CA ASP A 246 10.23 28.15 -28.91
C ASP A 246 10.62 27.82 -30.36
N GLY A 247 9.97 26.80 -30.93
CA GLY A 247 10.28 26.29 -32.27
C GLY A 247 11.47 25.34 -32.36
N TRP A 248 12.00 24.85 -31.24
CA TRP A 248 13.13 23.92 -31.23
C TRP A 248 12.79 22.56 -31.89
N THR A 249 13.60 22.16 -32.86
CA THR A 249 13.52 20.85 -33.52
C THR A 249 14.75 20.00 -33.21
N PRO A 250 14.58 18.75 -32.73
CA PRO A 250 15.70 17.86 -32.38
C PRO A 250 16.48 17.38 -33.62
N ASP A 251 17.80 17.32 -33.50
CA ASP A 251 18.64 16.57 -34.44
C ASP A 251 18.46 15.07 -34.18
N GLN A 252 17.90 14.39 -35.18
CA GLN A 252 17.63 12.96 -35.13
C GLN A 252 18.89 12.10 -34.90
N LYS A 253 20.09 12.57 -35.27
CA LYS A 253 21.34 11.85 -35.03
C LYS A 253 21.73 11.88 -33.55
N VAL A 254 21.57 13.03 -32.92
CA VAL A 254 21.84 13.21 -31.47
C VAL A 254 20.83 12.42 -30.65
N GLU A 255 19.54 12.47 -31.04
CA GLU A 255 18.48 11.73 -30.38
C GLU A 255 18.70 10.20 -30.43
N LYS A 256 19.09 9.68 -31.61
CA LYS A 256 19.44 8.24 -31.77
C LYS A 256 20.66 7.84 -30.94
N LYS A 257 21.64 8.74 -30.78
CA LYS A 257 22.83 8.49 -29.96
C LYS A 257 22.48 8.43 -28.48
N ILE A 258 21.65 9.35 -27.99
CA ILE A 258 21.15 9.36 -26.61
C ILE A 258 20.33 8.09 -26.31
N LYS A 259 19.43 7.69 -27.21
CA LYS A 259 18.63 6.45 -27.08
C LYS A 259 19.51 5.18 -27.07
N LYS A 260 20.60 5.14 -27.82
CA LYS A 260 21.58 4.03 -27.78
C LYS A 260 22.35 3.99 -26.45
N SER A 261 22.70 5.14 -25.88
CA SER A 261 23.37 5.21 -24.57
C SER A 261 22.45 4.95 -23.37
N SER A 262 21.12 5.07 -23.54
CA SER A 262 20.12 4.77 -22.50
C SER A 262 19.65 3.32 -22.49
N THR A 263 20.13 2.46 -23.40
CA THR A 263 19.87 1.01 -23.32
C THR A 263 20.65 0.44 -22.13
N PRO A 264 20.02 -0.21 -21.14
CA PRO A 264 20.74 -0.82 -20.04
C PRO A 264 21.65 -1.91 -20.59
N ILE A 265 22.95 -1.82 -20.32
CA ILE A 265 23.86 -2.94 -20.54
C ILE A 265 23.45 -4.03 -19.54
N HIS A 266 22.60 -4.97 -19.97
CA HIS A 266 22.45 -6.25 -19.28
C HIS A 266 23.74 -7.05 -19.54
N GLY A 267 24.71 -6.86 -18.64
CA GLY A 267 26.03 -7.48 -18.70
C GLY A 267 26.22 -8.43 -17.53
N GLN A 268 25.98 -9.71 -17.82
CA GLN A 268 26.32 -10.90 -17.03
C GLN A 268 27.61 -10.74 -16.22
N ARG A 269 27.54 -11.07 -14.92
CA ARG A 269 28.73 -11.55 -14.19
C ARG A 269 28.59 -13.06 -14.01
N ARG A 270 29.56 -13.78 -14.58
CA ARG A 270 29.96 -15.12 -14.16
C ARG A 270 30.51 -15.07 -12.75
#